data_AF-A0A7M3ZQF1-F1
#
_entry.id   AF-A0A7M3ZQF1-F1
#
_cell.length_a   1.000
_cell.length_b   1.000
_cell.length_c   1.000
_cell.angle_alpha   90.00
_cell.angle_beta   90.00
_cell.angle_gamma   90.00
#
_symmetry.space_group_name_H-M   'P 1'
#
loop_
_entity.id
_entity.type
_entity.pdbx_description
1 polymer ?
#
loop_
_entity_poly.entity_id
_entity_poly.type
_entity_poly.pdbx_seq_one_letter_code
_entity_poly.pdbx_strand_id
1 'polypeptide(L)' 'MPLTNFLITWVVRPKVDPARPHITRSYLLEGYERDHSLYPRRLTTFECGSEPVGEAMIQFHFQYYWYAIIFLVFDV' A
#
# COMPACT_ATOMS: atom_id res chain seq x y z
N MET A 1 -3.67 -19.98 14.39
CA MET A 1 -2.82 -18.99 15.10
C MET A 1 -2.59 -17.79 14.19
N PRO A 2 -2.44 -16.56 14.71
CA PRO A 2 -2.31 -15.36 13.87
C PRO A 2 -1.08 -15.42 12.94
N LEU A 3 0.04 -16.00 13.41
CA LEU A 3 1.28 -16.14 12.63
C LEU A 3 1.12 -17.08 11.42
N THR A 4 0.45 -18.22 11.61
CA THR A 4 0.24 -19.19 10.52
C THR A 4 -0.60 -18.58 9.40
N ASN A 5 -1.62 -17.79 9.74
CA ASN A 5 -2.46 -17.11 8.75
C ASN A 5 -1.72 -15.99 8.01
N PHE A 6 -0.84 -15.25 8.71
CA PHE A 6 0.00 -14.22 8.08
C PHE A 6 0.97 -14.81 7.05
N LEU A 7 1.65 -15.91 7.40
CA LEU A 7 2.56 -16.60 6.49
C LEU A 7 1.81 -17.18 5.28
N ILE A 8 0.68 -17.85 5.49
CA ILE A 8 -0.14 -18.40 4.39
C ILE A 8 -0.61 -17.30 3.45
N THR A 9 -1.10 -16.18 3.99
CA THR A 9 -1.54 -15.07 3.14
C THR A 9 -0.40 -14.40 2.39
N TRP A 10 0.79 -14.26 2.98
CA TRP A 10 1.93 -13.69 2.27
C TRP A 10 2.36 -14.53 1.06
N VAL A 11 2.38 -15.86 1.19
CA VAL A 11 2.79 -16.77 0.10
C VAL A 11 1.70 -16.88 -0.98
N VAL A 12 0.42 -16.90 -0.59
CA VAL A 12 -0.71 -17.06 -1.54
C VAL A 12 -1.06 -15.76 -2.27
N ARG A 13 -0.76 -14.59 -1.68
CA ARG A 13 -1.13 -13.30 -2.27
C ARG A 13 -0.43 -13.07 -3.61
N PRO A 14 -1.19 -12.65 -4.64
CA PRO A 14 -0.58 -12.26 -5.90
C PRO A 14 0.26 -10.98 -5.71
N LYS A 15 1.40 -10.91 -6.40
CA LYS A 15 2.35 -9.81 -6.36
C LYS A 15 2.53 -9.24 -7.77
N VAL A 16 2.86 -7.95 -7.84
CA VAL A 16 3.16 -7.29 -9.11
C VAL A 16 4.50 -7.79 -9.64
N ASP A 17 4.56 -8.10 -10.93
CA ASP A 17 5.79 -8.52 -11.61
C ASP A 17 6.73 -7.31 -11.78
N PRO A 18 7.97 -7.32 -11.25
CA PRO A 18 8.90 -6.21 -11.38
C PRO A 18 9.25 -5.87 -12.83
N ALA A 19 9.26 -6.87 -13.73
CA ALA A 19 9.56 -6.65 -15.14
C ALA A 19 8.36 -6.04 -15.91
N ARG A 20 7.14 -6.28 -15.41
CA ARG A 20 5.89 -5.88 -16.07
C ARG A 20 4.89 -5.37 -15.01
N PRO A 21 4.94 -4.07 -14.67
CA PRO A 21 4.17 -3.52 -13.55
C PRO A 21 2.64 -3.54 -13.76
N HIS A 22 2.18 -3.78 -14.98
CA HIS A 22 0.77 -3.94 -15.32
C HIS A 22 0.22 -5.35 -15.04
N ILE A 23 1.07 -6.35 -14.75
CA ILE A 23 0.65 -7.72 -14.48
C ILE A 23 0.82 -8.06 -13.00
N THR A 24 -0.22 -8.66 -12.44
CA THR A 24 -0.13 -9.30 -11.12
C THR A 24 -0.15 -10.81 -11.29
N ARG A 25 0.83 -11.50 -10.68
CA ARG A 25 0.99 -12.96 -10.74
C ARG A 25 1.03 -13.56 -9.35
N SER A 26 0.52 -14.78 -9.20
CA SER A 26 0.76 -15.57 -7.99
C SER A 26 1.74 -16.70 -8.29
N TYR A 27 2.62 -17.01 -7.34
CA TYR A 27 3.57 -18.11 -7.48
C TYR A 27 2.95 -19.48 -7.18
N LEU A 28 1.88 -19.52 -6.36
CA LEU A 28 1.24 -20.77 -5.92
C LEU A 28 0.00 -21.14 -6.72
N LEU A 29 -0.75 -20.18 -7.28
CA LEU A 29 -1.85 -20.48 -8.19
C LEU A 29 -1.31 -20.38 -9.61
N GLU A 30 -0.93 -21.54 -10.14
CA GLU A 30 -0.47 -21.69 -11.51
C GLU A 30 -1.52 -21.15 -12.50
N GLY A 31 -1.09 -20.35 -13.47
CA GLY A 31 -1.96 -19.68 -14.44
C GLY A 31 -2.72 -18.45 -13.91
N TYR A 32 -2.60 -18.09 -12.63
CA TYR A 32 -3.15 -16.83 -12.12
C TYR A 32 -2.24 -15.66 -12.51
N GLU A 33 -2.50 -15.13 -13.71
CA GLU A 33 -1.98 -13.86 -14.18
C GLU A 33 -3.16 -12.94 -14.51
N ARG A 34 -3.10 -11.71 -14.02
CA ARG A 34 -4.09 -10.68 -14.33
C ARG A 34 -3.40 -9.48 -14.93
N ASP A 35 -3.75 -9.21 -16.18
CA ASP A 35 -3.36 -7.97 -16.84
C ASP A 35 -4.26 -6.82 -16.39
N HIS A 36 -3.64 -5.68 -16.19
CA HIS A 36 -4.24 -4.45 -15.73
C HIS A 36 -3.95 -3.26 -16.63
N SER A 37 -3.46 -3.52 -17.85
CA SER A 37 -3.24 -2.54 -18.92
C SER A 37 -4.47 -1.66 -19.19
N LEU A 38 -5.68 -2.21 -19.04
CA LEU A 38 -6.96 -1.49 -19.19
C LEU A 38 -7.21 -0.43 -18.09
N TYR A 39 -6.40 -0.39 -17.03
CA TYR A 39 -6.55 0.54 -15.91
C TYR A 39 -5.35 1.49 -15.86
N PRO A 40 -5.30 2.51 -16.75
CA PRO A 40 -4.13 3.38 -16.89
C PRO A 40 -3.81 4.19 -15.62
N ARG A 41 -4.83 4.50 -14.80
CA ARG A 41 -4.70 5.24 -13.53
C ARG A 41 -4.52 4.35 -12.29
N ARG A 42 -4.16 3.07 -12.47
CA ARG A 42 -3.94 2.16 -11.33
C ARG A 42 -2.79 2.59 -10.43
N LEU A 43 -1.71 3.11 -11.04
CA LEU A 43 -0.48 3.47 -10.34
C LEU A 43 -0.44 4.95 -9.94
N THR A 44 -1.54 5.68 -10.13
CA THR A 44 -1.66 7.10 -9.78
C THR A 44 -2.45 7.29 -8.49
N THR A 45 -2.24 8.41 -7.80
CA THR A 45 -3.03 8.77 -6.62
C THR A 45 -4.50 8.97 -6.98
N PHE A 46 -5.38 8.64 -6.02
CA PHE A 46 -6.82 8.84 -6.16
C PHE A 46 -7.21 10.25 -5.69
N GLU A 47 -7.87 11.03 -6.54
CA GLU A 47 -8.19 12.45 -6.29
C GLU A 47 -9.68 12.81 -6.46
N CYS A 48 -10.59 11.87 -6.74
CA CYS A 48 -11.99 12.12 -7.11
C CYS A 48 -12.25 12.57 -8.57
N GLY A 49 -11.32 12.30 -9.49
CA GLY A 49 -11.55 12.42 -10.94
C GLY A 49 -10.88 13.63 -11.60
N SER A 50 -10.48 14.63 -10.81
CA SER A 50 -9.57 15.70 -11.26
C SER A 50 -8.12 15.21 -11.32
N GLU A 51 -7.29 15.90 -12.09
CA GLU A 51 -5.84 15.74 -11.98
C GLU A 51 -5.34 16.41 -10.71
N PRO A 52 -4.33 15.83 -10.02
CA PRO A 52 -3.77 16.42 -8.82
C PRO A 52 -3.12 17.77 -9.17
N VAL A 53 -3.46 18.81 -8.42
CA VAL A 53 -2.88 20.14 -8.58
C VAL A 53 -2.18 20.53 -7.28
N GLY A 54 -0.89 20.82 -7.38
CA GLY A 54 -0.05 21.16 -6.24
C GLY A 54 0.45 19.94 -5.45
N GLU A 55 1.14 20.22 -4.35
CA GLU A 55 1.63 19.20 -3.43
C GLU A 55 0.61 18.95 -2.31
N ALA A 56 0.52 17.70 -1.85
CA ALA A 56 -0.34 17.31 -0.73
C ALA A 56 0.26 17.72 0.62
N MET A 57 0.48 19.04 0.82
CA MET A 57 1.04 19.58 2.05
C MET A 57 -0.06 19.83 3.08
N ILE A 58 0.05 19.14 4.22
CA ILE A 58 -0.91 19.24 5.32
C ILE A 58 -0.29 20.05 6.46
N GLN A 59 -1.05 21.02 6.99
CA GLN A 59 -0.68 21.72 8.22
C GLN A 59 -1.08 20.88 9.42
N PHE A 60 -0.12 20.19 10.02
CA PHE A 60 -0.36 19.38 11.21
C PHE A 60 -0.46 20.27 12.46
N HIS A 61 -1.48 20.02 13.29
CA HIS A 61 -1.61 20.72 14.56
C HIS A 61 -0.53 20.25 15.55
N PHE A 62 0.00 21.18 16.35
CA PHE A 62 1.06 20.86 17.30
C PHE A 62 0.68 19.80 18.37
N GLN A 63 -0.62 19.54 18.61
CA GLN A 63 -1.08 18.59 19.64
C GLN A 63 -0.62 17.16 19.34
N TYR A 64 -0.43 16.81 18.07
CA TYR A 64 0.06 15.49 17.68
C TYR A 64 1.48 15.22 18.18
N TYR A 65 2.33 16.25 18.30
CA TYR A 65 3.66 16.11 18.88
C TYR A 65 3.60 15.81 20.38
N TRP A 66 2.59 16.31 21.09
CA TRP A 66 2.44 16.08 22.53
C TRP A 66 2.26 14.60 22.84
N TYR A 67 1.44 13.90 22.05
CA TYR A 67 1.27 12.45 22.17
C TYR A 67 2.58 11.69 21.93
N ALA A 68 3.37 12.07 20.92
CA ALA A 68 4.66 11.44 20.64
C ALA A 68 5.70 11.68 21.75
N ILE A 69 5.76 12.89 22.31
CA ILE A 69 6.67 13.24 23.41
C ILE A 69 6.28 12.49 24.69
N ILE A 70 5.00 12.47 25.04
CA ILE A 70 4.50 11.69 26.19
C ILE A 70 4.87 10.22 26.02
N PHE A 71 4.59 9.63 24.86
CA PHE A 71 4.94 8.24 24.58
C PHE A 71 6.43 7.97 24.81
N LEU A 72 7.32 8.78 24.22
CA LEU A 72 8.77 8.65 24.38
C LEU A 72 9.23 8.72 25.84
N VAL A 73 8.64 9.61 26.65
CA VAL A 73 8.99 9.74 28.08
C VAL A 73 8.59 8.52 28.89
N PHE A 74 7.47 7.87 28.55
CA PHE A 74 6.94 6.73 29.30
C PHE A 74 7.32 5.35 28.74
N ASP A 75 7.91 5.29 27.56
CA ASP A 75 8.38 4.05 26.89
C ASP A 75 9.81 3.61 27.33
N VAL A 76 10.42 4.34 28.29
CA VAL A 76 11.66 3.95 29.00
C VAL A 76 11.32 3.25 30.30
#